data_AF-A0A935IVR3-F1
#
_entry.id   AF-A0A935IVR3-F1
#
_cell.length_a   1.000
_cell.length_b   1.000
_cell.length_c   1.000
_cell.angle_alpha   90.00
_cell.angle_beta   90.00
_cell.angle_gamma   90.00
#
_symmetry.space_group_name_H-M   'P 1'
#
loop_
_entity.id
_entity.type
_entity.pdbx_description
1 polymer ?
#
loop_
_entity_poly.entity_id
_entity_poly.type
_entity_poly.pdbx_seq_one_letter_code
_entity_poly.pdbx_strand_id
1 'polypeptide(L)'
;MIGYILVIVSFKYGDAGMRFLFPILPLIFLFAIEGLRISFNALNMSGPKLAVAFGALTLFSYHEQVEKILDETNVIYEGPNKPEAQKMFEYINQNLEPGTIVEFDKPRALALYTTMHSVAINPQQEKFDIRKEVVKFNIEFILTSDVLTDQKIKDFVNSGTSYCFMIYSVNEFKLYKLNP
;
A
#
# COMPACT_ATOMS: atom_id res chain seq x y z
N MET A 1 30.31 2.28 -1.09
CA MET A 1 29.49 1.44 -2.00
C MET A 1 29.42 -0.02 -1.52
N ILE A 2 30.54 -0.68 -1.23
CA ILE A 2 30.57 -2.07 -0.70
C ILE A 2 29.77 -2.23 0.61
N GLY A 3 29.92 -1.29 1.56
CA GLY A 3 29.12 -1.32 2.80
C GLY A 3 27.62 -1.18 2.58
N TYR A 4 27.20 -0.46 1.54
CA TYR A 4 25.78 -0.31 1.19
C TYR A 4 25.21 -1.62 0.62
N ILE A 5 25.97 -2.31 -0.22
CA ILE A 5 25.59 -3.62 -0.77
C ILE A 5 25.51 -4.67 0.34
N LEU A 6 26.44 -4.67 1.30
CA LEU A 6 26.37 -5.55 2.48
C LEU A 6 25.13 -5.31 3.34
N VAL A 7 24.74 -4.05 3.52
CA VAL A 7 23.49 -3.68 4.21
C VAL A 7 22.28 -4.22 3.43
N ILE A 8 22.22 -4.04 2.11
CA ILE A 8 21.11 -4.57 1.29
C ILE A 8 20.99 -6.09 1.39
N VAL A 9 22.10 -6.83 1.33
CA VAL A 9 22.09 -8.30 1.37
C VAL A 9 21.77 -8.84 2.76
N SER A 10 22.14 -8.10 3.82
CA SER A 10 21.93 -8.51 5.21
C SER A 10 20.57 -8.07 5.77
N PHE A 11 19.97 -7.00 5.24
CA PHE A 11 18.64 -6.53 5.64
C PHE A 11 17.54 -7.37 4.98
N LYS A 12 16.86 -8.20 5.77
CA LYS A 12 15.59 -8.83 5.38
C LYS A 12 14.44 -7.83 5.51
N TYR A 13 13.97 -7.26 4.41
CA TYR A 13 12.66 -6.58 4.39
C TYR A 13 11.83 -7.00 3.18
N GLY A 14 10.58 -7.43 3.46
CA GLY A 14 9.52 -7.59 2.47
C GLY A 14 8.86 -6.28 2.04
N ASP A 15 8.97 -5.20 2.83
CA ASP A 15 8.17 -3.97 2.64
C ASP A 15 8.93 -2.76 2.09
N ALA A 16 10.26 -2.77 2.08
CA ALA A 16 11.05 -1.61 1.66
C ALA A 16 11.21 -1.50 0.13
N GLY A 17 10.90 -2.57 -0.61
CA GLY A 17 10.78 -2.61 -2.07
C GLY A 17 11.98 -2.05 -2.84
N MET A 18 11.67 -1.44 -4.00
CA MET A 18 12.64 -0.85 -4.95
C MET A 18 13.46 0.33 -4.38
N ARG A 19 13.15 0.84 -3.18
CA ARG A 19 13.75 2.07 -2.64
C ARG A 19 15.26 1.97 -2.43
N PHE A 20 15.75 0.78 -2.11
CA PHE A 20 17.19 0.52 -1.96
C PHE A 20 17.92 0.29 -3.28
N LEU A 21 17.19 0.11 -4.38
CA LEU A 21 17.80 -0.02 -5.70
C LEU A 21 18.15 1.35 -6.30
N PHE A 22 17.51 2.44 -5.87
CA PHE A 22 17.76 3.78 -6.44
C PHE A 22 19.24 4.20 -6.39
N PRO A 23 19.99 4.02 -5.28
CA PRO A 23 21.39 4.44 -5.24
C PRO A 23 22.32 3.59 -6.10
N ILE A 24 21.94 2.34 -6.41
CA ILE A 24 22.73 1.44 -7.27
C ILE A 24 22.23 1.40 -8.72
N LEU A 25 21.06 1.98 -8.99
CA LEU A 25 20.44 2.06 -10.31
C LEU A 25 21.39 2.62 -11.39
N PRO A 26 22.14 3.72 -11.15
CA PRO A 26 23.08 4.24 -12.14
C PRO A 26 24.16 3.24 -12.52
N LEU A 27 24.63 2.44 -11.55
CA LEU A 27 25.64 1.41 -11.77
C LEU A 27 25.06 0.24 -12.57
N ILE A 28 23.83 -0.20 -12.21
CA ILE A 28 23.10 -1.23 -12.95
C ILE A 28 22.92 -0.80 -14.41
N PHE A 29 22.52 0.45 -14.66
CA PHE A 29 22.39 0.97 -16.02
C PHE A 29 23.72 1.04 -16.76
N LEU A 30 24.80 1.45 -16.10
CA LEU A 30 26.13 1.47 -16.71
C LEU A 30 26.56 0.06 -17.17
N PHE A 31 26.42 -0.93 -16.30
CA PHE A 31 26.72 -2.32 -16.66
C PHE A 31 25.78 -2.87 -17.73
N ALA A 32 24.50 -2.51 -17.69
CA ALA A 32 23.55 -2.89 -18.72
C ALA A 32 23.95 -2.31 -20.09
N ILE A 33 24.31 -1.01 -20.15
CA ILE A 33 24.75 -0.35 -21.39
C ILE A 33 26.02 -0.99 -21.92
N GLU A 34 27.02 -1.24 -21.07
CA GLU A 34 28.28 -1.83 -21.52
C GLU A 34 28.11 -3.29 -21.97
N GLY A 35 27.30 -4.07 -21.25
CA GLY A 35 26.92 -5.43 -21.66
C GLY A 35 26.20 -5.43 -23.00
N LEU A 36 25.23 -4.53 -23.19
CA LEU A 36 24.53 -4.35 -24.45
C LEU A 36 25.49 -3.98 -25.58
N ARG A 37 26.40 -3.04 -25.35
CA ARG A 37 27.41 -2.62 -26.34
C ARG A 37 28.29 -3.80 -26.79
N ILE A 38 28.75 -4.63 -25.86
CA ILE A 38 29.55 -5.82 -26.17
C ILE A 38 28.72 -6.84 -26.97
N SER A 39 27.48 -7.11 -26.55
CA SER A 39 26.57 -7.99 -27.28
C SER A 39 26.25 -7.47 -28.68
N PHE A 40 26.13 -6.16 -28.87
CA PHE A 40 25.86 -5.54 -30.18
C PHE A 40 27.03 -5.74 -31.14
N ASN A 41 28.26 -5.58 -30.65
CA ASN A 41 29.47 -5.83 -31.43
C ASN A 41 29.61 -7.32 -31.80
N ALA A 42 29.21 -8.23 -30.91
CA ALA A 42 29.27 -9.67 -31.18
C ALA A 42 28.24 -10.14 -32.22
N LEU A 43 27.07 -9.49 -32.29
CA LEU A 43 25.97 -9.88 -33.18
C LEU A 43 26.10 -9.31 -34.61
N ASN A 44 27.06 -8.41 -34.88
CA ASN A 44 27.22 -7.73 -36.17
C ASN A 44 25.91 -7.11 -36.72
N MET A 45 24.98 -6.75 -35.83
CA MET A 45 23.69 -6.19 -36.22
C MET A 45 23.77 -4.66 -36.28
N SER A 46 23.20 -4.07 -37.33
CA SER A 46 23.07 -2.62 -37.46
C SER A 46 22.19 -2.05 -36.34
N GLY A 47 22.57 -0.90 -35.76
CA GLY A 47 21.85 -0.23 -34.67
C GLY A 47 20.31 -0.16 -34.81
N PRO A 48 19.74 0.15 -36.00
CA PRO A 48 18.29 0.18 -36.18
C PRO A 48 17.58 -1.16 -35.96
N LYS A 49 18.17 -2.27 -36.42
CA LYS A 49 17.61 -3.63 -36.24
C LYS A 49 17.58 -4.02 -34.77
N LEU A 50 18.61 -3.59 -34.05
CA LEU A 50 18.76 -3.80 -32.62
C LEU A 50 17.74 -2.98 -31.83
N ALA A 51 17.56 -1.70 -32.16
CA ALA A 51 16.53 -0.87 -31.55
C ALA A 51 15.12 -1.47 -31.74
N VAL A 52 14.81 -2.00 -32.93
CA VAL A 52 13.55 -2.69 -33.20
C VAL A 52 13.43 -3.97 -32.36
N ALA A 53 14.49 -4.78 -32.26
CA ALA A 53 14.47 -6.01 -31.46
C ALA A 53 14.25 -5.72 -29.97
N PHE A 54 14.94 -4.71 -29.41
CA PHE A 54 14.74 -4.28 -28.03
C PHE A 54 13.36 -3.68 -27.80
N GLY A 55 12.87 -2.84 -28.72
CA GLY A 55 11.51 -2.30 -28.65
C GLY A 55 10.46 -3.40 -28.65
N ALA A 56 10.61 -4.41 -29.53
CA ALA A 56 9.71 -5.57 -29.56
C ALA A 56 9.79 -6.40 -28.27
N LEU A 57 10.99 -6.60 -27.72
CA LEU A 57 11.17 -7.32 -26.45
C LEU A 57 10.59 -6.56 -25.26
N THR A 58 10.73 -5.22 -25.24
CA THR A 58 10.08 -4.37 -24.23
C THR A 58 8.57 -4.47 -24.35
N LEU A 59 8.00 -4.33 -25.55
CA LEU A 59 6.55 -4.48 -25.75
C LEU A 59 6.06 -5.88 -25.35
N PHE A 60 6.81 -6.92 -25.69
CA PHE A 60 6.50 -8.29 -25.28
C PHE A 60 6.53 -8.46 -23.76
N SER A 61 7.46 -7.80 -23.05
CA SER A 61 7.49 -7.79 -21.59
C SER A 61 6.24 -7.15 -20.95
N TYR A 62 5.49 -6.34 -21.69
CA TYR A 62 4.24 -5.75 -21.23
C TYR A 62 2.99 -6.57 -21.60
N HIS A 63 3.15 -7.68 -22.33
CA HIS A 63 2.03 -8.45 -22.86
C HIS A 63 1.08 -8.94 -21.75
N GLU A 64 1.62 -9.49 -20.67
CA GLU A 64 0.83 -9.99 -19.52
C GLU A 64 0.04 -8.85 -18.84
N GLN A 65 0.61 -7.65 -18.71
CA GLN A 65 -0.09 -6.50 -18.14
C GLN A 65 -1.19 -6.00 -19.08
N VAL A 66 -0.94 -6.02 -20.39
CA VAL A 66 -1.95 -5.64 -21.39
C VAL A 66 -3.11 -6.63 -21.39
N GLU A 67 -2.84 -7.94 -21.31
CA GLU A 67 -3.89 -8.97 -21.18
C GLU A 67 -4.70 -8.77 -19.90
N LYS A 68 -4.04 -8.54 -18.76
CA LYS A 68 -4.74 -8.23 -17.49
C LYS A 68 -5.65 -7.01 -17.62
N ILE A 69 -5.19 -5.92 -18.25
CA ILE A 69 -6.01 -4.73 -18.45
C ILE A 69 -7.24 -5.02 -19.34
N LEU A 70 -7.07 -5.82 -20.39
CA LEU A 70 -8.15 -6.21 -21.29
C LEU A 70 -9.16 -7.14 -20.60
N ASP A 71 -8.71 -8.04 -19.75
CA ASP A 71 -9.58 -8.96 -18.98
C ASP A 71 -10.26 -8.24 -17.80
N GLU A 72 -9.60 -7.26 -17.18
CA GLU A 72 -10.07 -6.54 -15.99
C GLU A 72 -10.77 -5.21 -16.30
N THR A 73 -11.14 -4.93 -17.55
CA THR A 73 -11.71 -3.61 -17.95
C THR A 73 -12.98 -3.23 -17.17
N ASN A 74 -13.66 -4.19 -16.55
CA ASN A 74 -14.85 -3.99 -15.71
C ASN A 74 -14.62 -4.22 -14.21
N VAL A 75 -13.38 -4.45 -13.78
CA VAL A 75 -13.06 -4.68 -12.36
C VAL A 75 -12.81 -3.33 -11.68
N ILE A 76 -13.65 -3.00 -10.71
CA ILE A 76 -13.44 -1.83 -9.85
C ILE A 76 -12.24 -2.15 -8.96
N TYR A 77 -11.09 -1.56 -9.27
CA TYR A 77 -9.88 -1.71 -8.46
C TYR A 77 -10.12 -1.25 -7.02
N GLU A 78 -9.56 -2.01 -6.08
CA GLU A 78 -9.58 -1.64 -4.68
C GLU A 78 -8.87 -0.31 -4.44
N GLY A 79 -9.55 0.62 -3.78
CA GLY A 79 -8.98 1.92 -3.51
C GLY A 79 -9.96 2.91 -2.91
N PRO A 80 -9.47 4.12 -2.57
CA PRO A 80 -10.29 5.17 -1.97
C PRO A 80 -11.39 5.71 -2.89
N ASN A 81 -11.31 5.41 -4.19
CA ASN A 81 -12.31 5.82 -5.18
C ASN A 81 -13.45 4.81 -5.36
N LYS A 82 -13.45 3.68 -4.63
CA LYS A 82 -14.62 2.79 -4.58
C LYS A 82 -15.84 3.59 -4.06
N PRO A 83 -17.03 3.42 -4.63
CA PRO A 83 -18.24 4.12 -4.17
C PRO A 83 -18.51 3.96 -2.67
N GLU A 84 -18.17 2.79 -2.10
CA GLU A 84 -18.34 2.47 -0.69
C GLU A 84 -17.34 3.23 0.19
N ALA A 85 -16.08 3.34 -0.25
CA ALA A 85 -15.06 4.13 0.44
C ALA A 85 -15.44 5.62 0.45
N GLN A 86 -15.94 6.15 -0.69
CA GLN A 86 -16.41 7.53 -0.78
C GLN A 86 -17.59 7.79 0.16
N LYS A 87 -18.58 6.88 0.22
CA LYS A 87 -19.70 6.99 1.18
C LYS A 87 -19.23 6.97 2.62
N MET A 88 -18.25 6.13 2.96
CA MET A 88 -17.68 6.08 4.31
C MET A 88 -16.95 7.39 4.65
N PHE A 89 -16.11 7.91 3.74
CA PHE A 89 -15.39 9.17 3.96
C PHE A 89 -16.33 10.37 4.05
N GLU A 90 -17.39 10.40 3.23
CA GLU A 90 -18.42 11.42 3.28
C GLU A 90 -19.19 11.37 4.60
N TYR A 91 -19.61 10.18 5.04
CA TYR A 91 -20.24 10.00 6.34
C TYR A 91 -19.33 10.52 7.47
N ILE A 92 -18.04 10.17 7.42
CA ILE A 92 -17.06 10.60 8.43
C ILE A 92 -16.96 12.14 8.47
N ASN A 93 -16.82 12.79 7.32
CA ASN A 93 -16.74 14.25 7.24
C ASN A 93 -18.00 14.98 7.74
N GLN A 94 -19.17 14.37 7.57
CA GLN A 94 -20.45 14.99 7.94
C GLN A 94 -20.83 14.76 9.41
N ASN A 95 -20.34 13.67 10.02
CA ASN A 95 -20.83 13.23 11.33
C ASN A 95 -19.76 13.25 12.44
N LEU A 96 -18.47 13.38 12.12
CA LEU A 96 -17.39 13.48 13.10
C LEU A 96 -16.86 14.91 13.20
N GLU A 97 -16.34 15.27 14.36
CA GLU A 97 -15.74 16.59 14.57
C GLU A 97 -14.37 16.68 13.85
N PRO A 98 -14.06 17.81 13.20
CA PRO A 98 -12.76 18.00 12.56
C PRO A 98 -11.61 17.79 13.55
N GLY A 99 -10.59 17.04 13.15
CA GLY A 99 -9.43 16.72 14.01
C GLY A 99 -9.61 15.52 14.95
N THR A 100 -10.78 14.88 14.98
CA THR A 100 -10.95 13.60 15.67
C THR A 100 -9.94 12.56 15.17
N ILE A 101 -9.41 11.74 16.09
CA ILE A 101 -8.41 10.72 15.78
C ILE A 101 -9.10 9.39 15.48
N VAL A 102 -8.94 8.93 14.24
CA VAL A 102 -9.51 7.68 13.73
C VAL A 102 -8.40 6.67 13.43
N GLU A 103 -8.53 5.45 13.93
CA GLU A 103 -7.66 4.34 13.57
C GLU A 103 -8.09 3.76 12.23
N PHE A 104 -7.13 3.61 11.30
CA PHE A 104 -7.36 3.00 10.00
C PHE A 104 -6.03 2.52 9.37
N ASP A 105 -6.04 1.35 8.71
CA ASP A 105 -4.84 0.75 8.09
C ASP A 105 -4.21 1.61 6.99
N LYS A 106 -4.99 2.48 6.33
CA LYS A 106 -4.52 3.42 5.32
C LYS A 106 -4.70 4.86 5.79
N PRO A 107 -3.95 5.30 6.82
CA PRO A 107 -4.19 6.57 7.49
C PRO A 107 -4.04 7.74 6.51
N ARG A 108 -3.04 7.68 5.62
CA ARG A 108 -2.83 8.69 4.58
C ARG A 108 -4.02 8.87 3.63
N ALA A 109 -4.77 7.80 3.34
CA ALA A 109 -5.97 7.92 2.53
C ALA A 109 -7.05 8.65 3.32
N LEU A 110 -7.33 8.21 4.56
CA LEU A 110 -8.36 8.84 5.39
C LEU A 110 -8.09 10.33 5.60
N ALA A 111 -6.86 10.71 5.99
CA ALA A 111 -6.49 12.12 6.16
C ALA A 111 -6.50 12.96 4.88
N LEU A 112 -6.41 12.34 3.69
CA LEU A 112 -6.48 13.03 2.41
C LEU A 112 -7.93 13.30 1.99
N TYR A 113 -8.83 12.35 2.25
CA TYR A 113 -10.23 12.44 1.84
C TYR A 113 -11.15 12.97 2.95
N THR A 114 -10.63 13.17 4.17
CA THR A 114 -11.40 13.67 5.31
C THR A 114 -10.68 14.74 6.11
N THR A 115 -11.42 15.41 6.99
CA THR A 115 -10.88 16.39 7.96
C THR A 115 -10.36 15.72 9.25
N MET A 116 -10.29 14.40 9.28
CA MET A 116 -9.87 13.62 10.46
C MET A 116 -8.35 13.51 10.56
N HIS A 117 -7.87 13.37 11.80
CA HIS A 117 -6.56 12.81 12.04
C HIS A 117 -6.63 11.29 12.01
N SER A 118 -5.60 10.65 11.48
CA SER A 118 -5.62 9.21 11.27
C SER A 118 -4.35 8.55 11.74
N VAL A 119 -4.47 7.39 12.39
CA VAL A 119 -3.33 6.57 12.83
C VAL A 119 -3.53 5.13 12.36
N ALA A 120 -2.43 4.44 12.04
CA ALA A 120 -2.45 3.00 11.83
C ALA A 120 -1.71 2.34 13.00
N ILE A 121 -2.36 1.37 13.63
CA ILE A 121 -1.72 0.54 14.64
C ILE A 121 -1.04 -0.65 13.95
N ASN A 122 0.10 -1.11 14.48
CA ASN A 122 0.78 -2.30 13.96
C ASN A 122 0.49 -3.54 14.84
N PRO A 123 -0.43 -4.43 14.43
CA PRO A 123 -0.81 -5.62 15.20
C PRO A 123 0.24 -6.73 15.18
N GLN A 124 1.30 -6.63 14.36
CA GLN A 124 2.35 -7.66 14.24
C GLN A 124 3.41 -7.60 15.35
N GLN A 125 3.31 -6.66 16.29
CA GLN A 125 4.22 -6.58 17.43
C GLN A 125 4.01 -7.76 18.40
N GLU A 126 5.11 -8.31 18.94
CA GLU A 126 5.05 -9.45 19.88
C GLU A 126 4.20 -9.17 21.13
N LYS A 127 4.21 -7.93 21.62
CA LYS A 127 3.41 -7.47 22.78
C LYS A 127 2.32 -6.50 22.33
N PHE A 128 1.53 -6.90 21.34
CA PHE A 128 0.43 -6.08 20.85
C PHE A 128 -0.74 -6.04 21.85
N ASP A 129 -1.08 -4.84 22.32
CA ASP A 129 -2.24 -4.56 23.15
C ASP A 129 -2.94 -3.32 22.60
N ILE A 130 -4.03 -3.55 21.87
CA ILE A 130 -4.80 -2.50 21.19
C ILE A 130 -5.32 -1.44 22.17
N ARG A 131 -5.66 -1.80 23.41
CA ARG A 131 -6.15 -0.83 24.40
C ARG A 131 -5.07 0.18 24.78
N LYS A 132 -3.81 -0.27 24.90
CA LYS A 132 -2.68 0.62 25.17
C LYS A 132 -2.42 1.57 24.03
N GLU A 133 -2.51 1.09 22.79
CA GLU A 133 -2.32 1.93 21.60
C GLU A 133 -3.48 2.94 21.43
N VAL A 134 -4.73 2.53 21.70
CA VAL A 134 -5.90 3.42 21.76
C VAL A 134 -5.67 4.57 22.74
N VAL A 135 -5.24 4.27 23.97
CA VAL A 135 -4.97 5.30 24.99
C VAL A 135 -3.78 6.17 24.60
N LYS A 136 -2.70 5.57 24.09
CA LYS A 136 -1.47 6.26 23.70
C LYS A 136 -1.68 7.28 22.59
N PHE A 137 -2.53 6.96 21.61
CA PHE A 137 -2.82 7.85 20.48
C PHE A 137 -4.12 8.63 20.64
N ASN A 138 -4.82 8.50 21.79
CA ASN A 138 -6.12 9.11 22.04
C ASN A 138 -7.12 8.83 20.91
N ILE A 139 -7.23 7.55 20.53
CA ILE A 139 -8.09 7.11 19.43
C ILE A 139 -9.53 7.14 19.91
N GLU A 140 -10.39 7.80 19.14
CA GLU A 140 -11.82 7.92 19.44
C GLU A 140 -12.67 6.98 18.58
N PHE A 141 -12.22 6.68 17.37
CA PHE A 141 -12.92 5.81 16.42
C PHE A 141 -11.98 4.81 15.77
N ILE A 142 -12.52 3.64 15.43
CA ILE A 142 -11.83 2.59 14.67
C ILE A 142 -12.60 2.37 13.37
N LEU A 143 -11.92 2.53 12.24
CA LEU A 143 -12.45 2.22 10.92
C LEU A 143 -11.84 0.90 10.44
N THR A 144 -12.66 -0.12 10.29
CA THR A 144 -12.22 -1.43 9.79
C THR A 144 -12.70 -1.68 8.37
N SER A 145 -11.90 -2.41 7.61
CA SER A 145 -12.22 -2.97 6.30
C SER A 145 -12.13 -4.50 6.34
N ASP A 146 -13.11 -5.18 5.72
CA ASP A 146 -13.12 -6.64 5.63
C ASP A 146 -11.90 -7.19 4.88
N VAL A 147 -11.29 -6.42 3.97
CA VAL A 147 -10.10 -6.83 3.19
C VAL A 147 -8.79 -6.35 3.83
N LEU A 148 -8.74 -5.09 4.28
CA LEU A 148 -7.47 -4.47 4.67
C LEU A 148 -7.09 -4.69 6.14
N THR A 149 -8.08 -4.83 7.02
CA THR A 149 -7.84 -4.80 8.46
C THR A 149 -7.41 -6.15 9.00
N ASP A 150 -6.36 -6.12 9.81
CA ASP A 150 -5.81 -7.30 10.48
C ASP A 150 -6.84 -7.97 11.40
N GLN A 151 -6.75 -9.30 11.48
CA GLN A 151 -7.69 -10.10 12.25
C GLN A 151 -7.72 -9.71 13.74
N LYS A 152 -6.58 -9.30 14.35
CA LYS A 152 -6.55 -8.91 15.76
C LYS A 152 -7.38 -7.66 16.04
N ILE A 153 -7.40 -6.70 15.11
CA ILE A 153 -8.20 -5.47 15.24
C ILE A 153 -9.68 -5.82 15.04
N LYS A 154 -10.00 -6.65 14.05
CA LYS A 154 -11.36 -7.18 13.83
C LYS A 154 -11.88 -7.93 15.06
N ASP A 155 -11.07 -8.79 15.65
CA ASP A 155 -11.43 -9.55 16.85
C ASP A 155 -11.67 -8.62 18.04
N PHE A 156 -10.88 -7.55 18.18
CA PHE A 156 -11.07 -6.56 19.22
C PHE A 156 -12.43 -5.86 19.11
N VAL A 157 -12.78 -5.33 17.94
CA VAL A 157 -14.07 -4.63 17.74
C VAL A 157 -15.26 -5.59 17.81
N ASN A 158 -15.07 -6.86 17.42
CA ASN A 158 -16.11 -7.89 17.44
C ASN A 158 -16.25 -8.63 18.78
N SER A 159 -15.30 -8.46 19.71
CA SER A 159 -15.29 -9.15 21.01
C SER A 159 -16.48 -8.83 21.93
N GLY A 160 -17.45 -8.03 21.48
CA GLY A 160 -18.70 -7.75 22.20
C GLY A 160 -18.48 -6.98 23.50
N THR A 161 -17.33 -6.32 23.64
CA THR A 161 -17.03 -5.52 24.82
C THR A 161 -17.81 -4.20 24.76
N SER A 162 -18.30 -3.70 25.90
CA SER A 162 -18.96 -2.39 26.05
C SER A 162 -18.08 -1.19 25.65
N TYR A 163 -16.90 -1.45 25.11
CA TYR A 163 -15.85 -0.49 24.76
C TYR A 163 -15.97 0.00 23.32
N CYS A 164 -16.61 -0.77 22.42
CA CYS A 164 -16.73 -0.42 21.00
C CYS A 164 -18.20 -0.51 20.54
N PHE A 165 -18.70 0.55 19.91
CA PHE A 165 -20.04 0.57 19.33
C PHE A 165 -19.97 0.89 17.85
N MET A 166 -20.47 0.00 17.00
CA MET A 166 -20.59 0.29 15.57
C MET A 166 -21.62 1.40 15.35
N ILE A 167 -21.20 2.51 14.76
CA ILE A 167 -22.05 3.67 14.49
C ILE A 167 -22.45 3.79 13.02
N TYR A 168 -21.66 3.20 12.12
CA TYR A 168 -21.94 3.22 10.69
C TYR A 168 -21.28 2.04 9.98
N SER A 169 -21.92 1.56 8.92
CA SER A 169 -21.43 0.46 8.09
C SER A 169 -21.88 0.66 6.65
N VAL A 170 -20.96 0.46 5.72
CA VAL A 170 -21.23 0.44 4.29
C VAL A 170 -20.38 -0.65 3.64
N ASN A 171 -21.05 -1.75 3.27
CA ASN A 171 -20.44 -2.90 2.61
C ASN A 171 -19.21 -3.43 3.39
N GLU A 172 -18.01 -3.34 2.81
CA GLU A 172 -16.75 -3.82 3.41
C GLU A 172 -16.21 -2.93 4.53
N PHE A 173 -16.76 -1.72 4.74
CA PHE A 173 -16.28 -0.75 5.74
C PHE A 173 -17.23 -0.63 6.94
N LYS A 174 -16.66 -0.65 8.15
CA LYS A 174 -17.39 -0.50 9.42
C LYS A 174 -16.68 0.50 10.32
N LEU A 175 -17.43 1.45 10.88
CA LEU A 175 -16.93 2.48 11.78
C LEU A 175 -17.44 2.25 13.20
N TYR A 176 -16.52 2.18 14.15
CA TYR A 176 -16.78 1.94 15.56
C TYR A 176 -16.37 3.16 16.37
N LYS A 177 -17.23 3.58 17.31
CA LYS A 177 -16.93 4.58 18.33
C LYS A 177 -16.42 3.88 19.58
N LEU A 178 -15.33 4.38 20.14
CA LEU A 178 -14.78 3.91 21.39
C LEU A 178 -15.44 4.63 22.57
N ASN A 179 -15.76 3.88 23.61
CA ASN A 179 -16.26 4.42 24.87
C ASN A 179 -15.24 4.09 25.96
N PRO A 180 -14.34 5.03 26.32
CA PRO A 180 -13.24 4.77 27.24
C PRO A 180 -13.69 4.34 28.64
#